data_AF-A0AAJ2I2C7-F1
#
_entry.id   AF-A0AAJ2I2C7-F1
#
_cell.length_a   1.000
_cell.length_b   1.000
_cell.length_c   1.000
_cell.angle_alpha   90.00
_cell.angle_beta   90.00
_cell.angle_gamma   90.00
#
_symmetry.space_group_name_H-M   'P 1'
#
loop_
_entity.id
_entity.type
_entity.pdbx_description
1 polymer ?
#
loop_
_entity_poly.entity_id
_entity_poly.type
_entity_poly.pdbx_seq_one_letter_code
_entity_poly.pdbx_strand_id
1 'polypeptide(L)'
;MARNYLGTVPPKARVIVAVTYRDGDGRQLALPQSPLRESFTGLQLLTQQLLGDARGIISGWNQDFSIGQLGPSAFEIEVRAEAPKRVSLRRPATMTKHLMVLGLLEHLTDVLIDLGDVACFMAGHPTAHLRYIDGYHGPYYEFIQDGQAVKTIDARLLELLVAPGSVDGIRAVVANLKQPGVAYATVAKRVPGLYYVSRVQVPANEHLRDFANGGSLPFSQACLDAARAQALSEQTADSSSSRAYDGREQD
;
A
#
# COMPACT_ATOMS: atom_id res chain seq x y z
N MET A 1 -24.14 -10.58 19.73
CA MET A 1 -23.07 -11.41 19.13
C MET A 1 -23.58 -11.99 17.81
N ALA A 2 -23.04 -11.55 16.67
CA ALA A 2 -23.42 -12.09 15.38
C ALA A 2 -22.72 -13.45 15.17
N ARG A 3 -23.50 -14.51 14.95
CA ARG A 3 -23.00 -15.84 14.61
C ARG A 3 -22.31 -15.76 13.24
N ASN A 4 -20.98 -15.78 13.24
CA ASN A 4 -20.20 -16.02 12.02
C ASN A 4 -20.38 -17.49 11.64
N TYR A 5 -21.22 -17.77 10.66
CA TYR A 5 -21.19 -19.05 9.97
C TYR A 5 -19.93 -19.07 9.09
N LEU A 6 -18.89 -19.74 9.58
CA LEU A 6 -17.87 -20.35 8.73
C LEU A 6 -18.60 -21.18 7.66
N GLY A 7 -18.68 -20.68 6.42
CA GLY A 7 -19.21 -21.44 5.29
C GLY A 7 -20.28 -20.75 4.44
N THR A 8 -20.84 -19.60 4.84
CA THR A 8 -21.71 -18.82 3.96
C THR A 8 -20.89 -17.78 3.20
N VAL A 9 -20.47 -18.13 1.98
CA VAL A 9 -19.88 -17.17 1.05
C VAL A 9 -20.89 -16.04 0.81
N PRO A 10 -20.58 -14.78 1.17
CA PRO A 10 -21.51 -13.68 0.98
C PRO A 10 -21.82 -13.52 -0.52
N PRO A 11 -23.05 -13.12 -0.89
CA PRO A 11 -23.43 -12.97 -2.30
C PRO A 11 -22.62 -11.89 -3.05
N LYS A 12 -21.91 -11.03 -2.31
CA LYS A 12 -21.02 -9.99 -2.81
C LYS A 12 -19.60 -10.26 -2.31
N ALA A 13 -18.62 -10.26 -3.22
CA ALA A 13 -17.21 -10.31 -2.84
C ALA A 13 -16.81 -8.94 -2.31
N ARG A 14 -16.32 -8.90 -1.07
CA ARG A 14 -15.96 -7.63 -0.42
C ARG A 14 -14.80 -7.78 0.54
N VAL A 15 -13.99 -6.72 0.61
CA VAL A 15 -12.92 -6.55 1.60
C VAL A 15 -13.21 -5.26 2.35
N ILE A 16 -13.08 -5.31 3.68
CA ILE A 16 -13.37 -4.18 4.56
C ILE A 16 -12.05 -3.70 5.16
N VAL A 17 -11.76 -2.41 5.03
CA VAL A 17 -10.60 -1.77 5.65
C VAL A 17 -11.09 -0.71 6.62
N ALA A 18 -10.73 -0.84 7.89
CA ALA A 18 -11.02 0.16 8.91
C ALA A 18 -9.76 0.98 9.22
N VAL A 19 -9.86 2.30 9.14
CA VAL A 19 -8.80 3.23 9.53
C VAL A 19 -9.23 3.91 10.82
N THR A 20 -8.38 3.89 11.85
CA THR A 20 -8.64 4.50 13.16
C THR A 20 -7.46 5.38 13.57
N TYR A 21 -7.72 6.64 13.92
CA TYR A 21 -6.71 7.60 14.34
C TYR A 21 -6.63 7.71 15.85
N ARG A 22 -5.40 7.75 16.39
CA ARG A 22 -5.14 7.72 17.83
C ARG A 22 -4.12 8.76 18.28
N ASP A 23 -4.25 9.16 19.55
CA ASP A 23 -3.24 9.96 20.26
C ASP A 23 -2.06 9.10 20.76
N GLY A 24 -1.09 9.75 21.42
CA GLY A 24 0.09 9.10 21.98
C GLY A 24 -0.22 8.09 23.10
N ASP A 25 -1.39 8.22 23.75
CA ASP A 25 -1.86 7.30 24.78
C ASP A 25 -2.68 6.12 24.19
N GLY A 26 -2.87 6.10 22.87
CA GLY A 26 -3.66 5.09 22.15
C GLY A 26 -5.18 5.27 22.24
N ARG A 27 -5.65 6.45 22.67
CA ARG A 27 -7.08 6.79 22.67
C ARG A 27 -7.51 7.23 21.28
N GLN A 28 -8.75 6.91 20.90
CA GLN A 28 -9.30 7.36 19.62
C GLN A 28 -9.53 8.87 19.66
N LEU A 29 -9.01 9.58 18.67
CA LEU A 29 -9.17 11.03 18.55
C LEU A 29 -10.34 11.36 17.64
N ALA A 30 -11.30 12.13 18.13
CA ALA A 30 -12.35 12.68 17.27
C ALA A 30 -11.68 13.58 16.23
N LEU A 31 -11.68 13.14 14.97
CA LEU A 31 -11.17 13.97 13.90
C LEU A 31 -12.24 15.03 13.58
N PRO A 32 -11.86 16.30 13.39
CA PRO A 32 -12.75 17.22 12.71
C PRO A 32 -13.13 16.58 11.38
N GLN A 33 -14.41 16.71 10.97
CA GLN A 33 -14.93 16.22 9.70
C GLN A 33 -14.07 16.79 8.56
N SER A 34 -12.95 16.15 8.27
CA SER A 34 -12.12 16.46 7.12
C SER A 34 -12.99 16.25 5.90
N PRO A 35 -12.91 17.07 4.85
CA PRO A 35 -13.53 16.73 3.58
C PRO A 35 -12.85 15.45 3.07
N LEU A 36 -13.39 14.30 3.47
CA LEU A 36 -13.01 12.93 3.09
C LEU A 36 -12.86 12.75 1.57
N ARG A 37 -13.38 13.71 0.81
CA ARG A 37 -13.37 13.81 -0.63
C ARG A 37 -11.97 13.85 -1.24
N GLU A 38 -11.00 14.54 -0.65
CA GLU A 38 -9.65 14.66 -1.24
C GLU A 38 -8.86 13.35 -1.10
N SER A 39 -8.81 12.78 0.10
CA SER A 39 -8.23 11.45 0.37
C SER A 39 -8.88 10.35 -0.48
N PHE A 40 -10.19 10.46 -0.74
CA PHE A 40 -10.95 9.54 -1.58
C PHE A 40 -10.56 9.61 -3.06
N THR A 41 -10.47 10.82 -3.63
CA THR A 41 -10.04 10.99 -5.02
C THR A 41 -8.63 10.45 -5.23
N GLY A 42 -7.71 10.68 -4.29
CA GLY A 42 -6.35 10.12 -4.33
C GLY A 42 -6.34 8.58 -4.33
N LEU A 43 -7.08 7.95 -3.42
CA LEU A 43 -7.19 6.48 -3.34
C LEU A 43 -7.85 5.88 -4.59
N GLN A 44 -8.88 6.52 -5.15
CA GLN A 44 -9.53 6.06 -6.39
C GLN A 44 -8.57 6.12 -7.58
N LEU A 45 -7.82 7.21 -7.74
CA LEU A 45 -6.84 7.37 -8.82
C LEU A 45 -5.71 6.34 -8.70
N LEU A 46 -5.17 6.15 -7.50
CA LEU A 46 -4.13 5.14 -7.24
C LEU A 46 -4.64 3.72 -7.53
N THR A 47 -5.87 3.41 -7.12
CA THR A 47 -6.47 2.10 -7.39
C THR A 47 -6.67 1.87 -8.88
N GLN A 48 -7.09 2.88 -9.64
CA GLN A 48 -7.24 2.77 -11.09
C GLN A 48 -5.90 2.51 -11.81
N GLN A 49 -4.81 3.12 -11.32
CA GLN A 49 -3.47 2.89 -11.86
C GLN A 49 -2.97 1.47 -11.57
N LEU A 50 -3.19 0.97 -10.34
CA LEU A 50 -2.75 -0.37 -9.92
C LEU A 50 -3.55 -1.51 -10.56
N LEU A 51 -4.84 -1.27 -10.84
CA LEU A 51 -5.72 -2.27 -11.44
C LEU A 51 -5.31 -2.66 -12.88
N GLY A 52 -4.50 -1.85 -13.56
CA GLY A 52 -3.79 -2.19 -14.81
C GLY A 52 -4.43 -3.29 -15.68
N ASP A 53 -3.72 -4.41 -15.84
CA ASP A 53 -4.09 -5.61 -16.62
C ASP A 53 -5.04 -6.59 -15.90
N ALA A 54 -5.34 -6.37 -14.62
CA ALA A 54 -6.29 -7.21 -13.87
C ALA A 54 -7.73 -7.09 -14.40
N ARG A 55 -8.00 -6.12 -15.29
CA ARG A 55 -9.27 -5.89 -16.01
C ARG A 55 -9.88 -7.17 -16.60
N GLY A 56 -9.07 -8.15 -17.01
CA GLY A 56 -9.56 -9.42 -17.54
C GLY A 56 -10.31 -10.29 -16.53
N ILE A 57 -9.84 -10.37 -15.27
CA ILE A 57 -10.39 -11.25 -14.23
C ILE A 57 -11.70 -10.68 -13.65
N ILE A 58 -11.74 -9.36 -13.48
CA ILE A 58 -12.90 -8.56 -13.04
C ILE A 58 -13.84 -8.17 -14.18
N SER A 59 -13.55 -8.59 -15.42
CA SER A 59 -14.40 -8.31 -16.57
C SER A 59 -15.82 -8.83 -16.35
N GLY A 60 -16.79 -7.92 -16.49
CA GLY A 60 -18.20 -8.19 -16.24
C GLY A 60 -18.61 -8.20 -14.76
N TRP A 61 -17.80 -7.67 -13.84
CA TRP A 61 -18.21 -7.30 -12.48
C TRP A 61 -18.18 -5.78 -12.32
N ASN A 62 -19.19 -5.22 -11.66
CA ASN A 62 -19.20 -3.81 -11.27
C ASN A 62 -18.34 -3.66 -10.01
N GLN A 63 -17.29 -2.85 -10.08
CA GLN A 63 -16.47 -2.52 -8.92
C GLN A 63 -16.96 -1.24 -8.30
N ASP A 64 -17.02 -1.20 -6.97
CA ASP A 64 -17.42 -0.02 -6.23
C ASP A 64 -16.57 0.11 -4.95
N PHE A 65 -16.31 1.35 -4.56
CA PHE A 65 -15.66 1.71 -3.31
C PHE A 65 -16.64 2.56 -2.52
N SER A 66 -17.11 2.04 -1.39
CA SER A 66 -17.91 2.84 -0.46
C SER A 66 -17.10 3.18 0.77
N ILE A 67 -17.12 4.44 1.19
CA ILE A 67 -16.57 4.86 2.48
C ILE A 67 -17.72 5.17 3.43
N GLY A 68 -17.73 4.50 4.57
CA GLY A 68 -18.62 4.78 5.68
C GLY A 68 -17.84 5.40 6.83
N GLN A 69 -18.38 6.44 7.45
CA GLN A 69 -17.85 6.91 8.74
C GLN A 69 -18.36 5.96 9.83
N LEU A 70 -17.45 5.29 10.56
CA LEU A 70 -17.82 4.40 11.67
C LEU A 70 -17.98 5.15 13.00
N GLY A 71 -17.53 6.40 13.05
CA GLY A 71 -17.60 7.25 14.21
C GLY A 71 -16.76 8.53 14.03
N PRO A 72 -16.56 9.31 15.09
CA PRO A 72 -15.81 10.57 14.99
C PRO A 72 -14.33 10.37 14.64
N SER A 73 -13.79 9.15 14.79
CA SER A 73 -12.35 8.86 14.75
C SER A 73 -11.96 7.77 13.74
N ALA A 74 -12.93 7.23 13.02
CA ALA A 74 -12.74 6.03 12.20
C ALA A 74 -13.59 6.04 10.94
N PHE A 75 -13.00 5.50 9.88
CA PHE A 75 -13.66 5.30 8.58
C PHE A 75 -13.51 3.83 8.16
N GLU A 76 -14.54 3.33 7.51
CA GLU A 76 -14.56 2.04 6.84
C GLU A 76 -14.52 2.27 5.34
N ILE A 77 -13.58 1.62 4.67
CA ILE A 77 -13.50 1.56 3.22
C ILE A 77 -13.92 0.15 2.85
N GLU A 78 -15.00 0.02 2.09
CA GLU A 78 -15.45 -1.26 1.56
C GLU A 78 -15.12 -1.32 0.08
N VAL A 79 -14.23 -2.26 -0.26
CA VAL A 79 -13.86 -2.58 -1.64
C VAL A 79 -14.75 -3.73 -2.08
N ARG A 80 -15.61 -3.49 -3.08
CA ARG A 80 -16.63 -4.45 -3.51
C ARG A 80 -16.51 -4.76 -4.99
N ALA A 81 -16.79 -6.02 -5.34
CA ALA A 81 -17.15 -6.40 -6.69
C ALA A 81 -18.54 -7.05 -6.68
N GLU A 82 -19.43 -6.55 -7.53
CA GLU A 82 -20.78 -7.05 -7.71
C GLU A 82 -20.98 -7.65 -9.10
N ALA A 83 -21.48 -8.89 -9.14
CA ALA A 83 -21.85 -9.50 -10.40
C ALA A 83 -23.16 -8.86 -10.95
N PRO A 84 -23.26 -8.63 -12.26
CA PRO A 84 -24.40 -7.94 -12.89
C PRO A 84 -25.72 -8.73 -12.86
N LYS A 85 -25.70 -10.01 -12.46
CA LYS A 85 -26.89 -10.84 -12.24
C LYS A 85 -26.80 -11.50 -10.87
N ARG A 86 -27.93 -11.88 -10.25
CA ARG A 86 -27.91 -12.74 -9.05
C ARG A 86 -27.26 -14.08 -9.40
N VAL A 87 -26.00 -14.20 -9.05
CA VAL A 87 -25.18 -15.38 -9.32
C VAL A 87 -25.49 -16.45 -8.26
N SER A 88 -25.94 -17.63 -8.68
CA SER A 88 -26.15 -18.76 -7.77
C SER A 88 -24.81 -19.41 -7.42
N LEU A 89 -24.36 -19.24 -6.19
CA LEU A 89 -23.12 -19.83 -5.67
C LEU A 89 -23.20 -21.36 -5.49
N ARG A 90 -24.34 -22.00 -5.82
CA ARG A 90 -24.51 -23.46 -5.76
C ARG A 90 -23.76 -24.22 -6.87
N ARG A 91 -23.32 -23.52 -7.93
CA ARG A 91 -22.59 -24.13 -9.04
C ARG A 91 -21.06 -24.05 -8.79
N PRO A 92 -20.30 -25.15 -8.90
CA PRO A 92 -18.86 -25.14 -8.63
C PRO A 92 -18.08 -24.08 -9.41
N ALA A 93 -18.26 -23.99 -10.74
CA ALA A 93 -17.56 -23.02 -11.58
C ALA A 93 -17.84 -21.55 -11.16
N THR A 94 -19.05 -21.30 -10.67
CA THR A 94 -19.49 -20.00 -10.20
C THR A 94 -18.88 -19.65 -8.84
N MET A 95 -18.80 -20.64 -7.95
CA MET A 95 -18.10 -20.52 -6.68
C MET A 95 -16.59 -20.28 -6.89
N THR A 96 -15.96 -21.00 -7.81
CA THR A 96 -14.55 -20.79 -8.19
C THR A 96 -14.33 -19.36 -8.68
N LYS A 97 -15.16 -18.86 -9.60
CA LYS A 97 -15.05 -17.47 -10.08
C LYS A 97 -15.23 -16.46 -8.95
N HIS A 98 -16.16 -16.70 -8.02
CA HIS A 98 -16.35 -15.84 -6.86
C HIS A 98 -15.11 -15.80 -5.96
N LEU A 99 -14.51 -16.96 -5.66
CA LEU A 99 -13.29 -17.03 -4.85
C LEU A 99 -12.09 -16.36 -5.54
N MET A 100 -11.96 -16.49 -6.87
CA MET A 100 -10.93 -15.78 -7.64
C MET A 100 -11.10 -14.26 -7.54
N VAL A 101 -12.33 -13.76 -7.66
CA VAL A 101 -12.61 -12.33 -7.52
C VAL A 101 -12.32 -11.86 -6.10
N LEU A 102 -12.73 -12.63 -5.07
CA LEU A 102 -12.43 -12.29 -3.68
C LEU A 102 -10.91 -12.24 -3.43
N GLY A 103 -10.16 -13.24 -3.90
CA GLY A 103 -8.70 -13.27 -3.78
C GLY A 103 -8.03 -12.10 -4.49
N LEU A 104 -8.53 -11.69 -5.67
CA LEU A 104 -8.04 -10.52 -6.37
C LEU A 104 -8.32 -9.22 -5.59
N LEU A 105 -9.53 -9.06 -5.03
CA LEU A 105 -9.86 -7.90 -4.20
C LEU A 105 -9.01 -7.86 -2.94
N GLU A 106 -8.79 -9.01 -2.31
CA GLU A 106 -7.91 -9.12 -1.14
C GLU A 106 -6.49 -8.69 -1.48
N HIS A 107 -5.92 -9.25 -2.55
CA HIS A 107 -4.57 -8.91 -3.00
C HIS A 107 -4.43 -7.43 -3.38
N LEU A 108 -5.40 -6.87 -4.13
CA LEU A 108 -5.42 -5.44 -4.46
C LEU A 108 -5.46 -4.58 -3.18
N THR A 109 -6.25 -4.99 -2.20
CA THR A 109 -6.35 -4.27 -0.93
C THR A 109 -5.03 -4.32 -0.15
N ASP A 110 -4.32 -5.45 -0.16
CA ASP A 110 -3.00 -5.55 0.46
C ASP A 110 -2.00 -4.63 -0.24
N VAL A 111 -1.95 -4.66 -1.58
CA VAL A 111 -1.07 -3.76 -2.36
C VAL A 111 -1.37 -2.28 -2.04
N LEU A 112 -2.64 -1.90 -1.93
CA LEU A 112 -3.02 -0.53 -1.56
C LEU A 112 -2.61 -0.15 -0.13
N ILE A 113 -2.72 -1.07 0.83
CA ILE A 113 -2.27 -0.86 2.21
C ILE A 113 -0.75 -0.69 2.24
N ASP A 114 -0.02 -1.58 1.56
CA ASP A 114 1.44 -1.55 1.51
C ASP A 114 1.96 -0.27 0.83
N LEU A 115 1.32 0.15 -0.26
CA LEU A 115 1.64 1.43 -0.93
C LEU A 115 1.35 2.62 -0.03
N GLY A 116 0.22 2.63 0.66
CA GLY A 116 -0.11 3.68 1.61
C GLY A 116 0.90 3.76 2.75
N ASP A 117 1.30 2.62 3.29
CA ASP A 117 2.31 2.51 4.35
C ASP A 117 3.69 2.99 3.87
N VAL A 118 4.14 2.57 2.68
CA VAL A 118 5.39 3.04 2.07
C VAL A 118 5.34 4.54 1.79
N ALA A 119 4.23 5.06 1.28
CA ALA A 119 4.07 6.48 1.00
C ALA A 119 4.14 7.32 2.29
N CYS A 120 3.53 6.84 3.38
CA CYS A 120 3.66 7.48 4.69
C CYS A 120 5.09 7.39 5.23
N PHE A 121 5.76 6.24 5.04
CA PHE A 121 7.16 6.07 5.42
C PHE A 121 8.06 7.07 4.68
N MET A 122 7.91 7.19 3.35
CA MET A 122 8.64 8.14 2.52
C MET A 122 8.48 9.58 3.01
N ALA A 123 7.25 9.98 3.35
CA ALA A 123 6.99 11.32 3.86
C ALA A 123 7.56 11.55 5.27
N GLY A 124 7.58 10.52 6.11
CA GLY A 124 8.00 10.62 7.51
C GLY A 124 9.50 10.44 7.76
N HIS A 125 10.27 9.93 6.80
CA HIS A 125 11.68 9.54 7.01
C HIS A 125 12.60 10.21 5.99
N PRO A 126 12.83 11.53 6.08
CA PRO A 126 13.63 12.26 5.09
C PRO A 126 15.12 11.90 5.09
N THR A 127 15.61 11.25 6.16
CA THR A 127 17.00 10.80 6.29
C THR A 127 17.23 9.39 5.74
N ALA A 128 16.17 8.65 5.40
CA ALA A 128 16.31 7.34 4.80
C ALA A 128 16.81 7.46 3.35
N HIS A 129 17.61 6.50 2.91
CA HIS A 129 18.09 6.41 1.53
C HIS A 129 17.64 5.11 0.87
N LEU A 130 17.70 5.07 -0.45
CA LEU A 130 17.28 3.92 -1.23
C LEU A 130 18.47 3.06 -1.64
N ARG A 131 18.32 1.75 -1.50
CA ARG A 131 19.19 0.75 -2.12
C ARG A 131 18.38 -0.06 -3.11
N TYR A 132 18.85 -0.16 -4.35
CA TYR A 132 18.22 -1.00 -5.38
C TYR A 132 18.80 -2.41 -5.33
N ILE A 133 17.94 -3.42 -5.34
CA ILE A 133 18.33 -4.83 -5.34
C ILE A 133 17.67 -5.53 -6.52
N ASP A 134 18.46 -6.22 -7.34
CA ASP A 134 17.96 -7.16 -8.34
C ASP A 134 17.73 -8.52 -7.68
N GLY A 135 16.53 -8.72 -7.16
CA GLY A 135 16.16 -9.89 -6.38
C GLY A 135 15.77 -11.10 -7.24
N TYR A 136 15.80 -12.28 -6.64
CA TYR A 136 15.38 -13.53 -7.30
C TYR A 136 13.91 -13.52 -7.78
N HIS A 137 13.05 -12.76 -7.09
CA HIS A 137 11.63 -12.61 -7.42
C HIS A 137 11.32 -11.32 -8.18
N GLY A 138 12.34 -10.67 -8.72
CA GLY A 138 12.26 -9.38 -9.39
C GLY A 138 12.93 -8.25 -8.61
N PRO A 139 13.06 -7.08 -9.25
CA PRO A 139 13.74 -5.93 -8.66
C PRO A 139 12.91 -5.25 -7.58
N TYR A 140 13.56 -4.84 -6.51
CA TYR A 140 12.94 -4.11 -5.41
C TYR A 140 13.87 -3.05 -4.85
N TYR A 141 13.31 -2.10 -4.11
CA TYR A 141 14.07 -1.14 -3.34
C TYR A 141 13.97 -1.46 -1.85
N GLU A 142 15.05 -1.17 -1.14
CA GLU A 142 15.10 -1.13 0.30
C GLU A 142 15.27 0.32 0.76
N PHE A 143 14.47 0.71 1.75
CA PHE A 143 14.70 1.92 2.51
C PHE A 143 15.68 1.61 3.62
N ILE A 144 16.83 2.27 3.59
CA ILE A 144 17.88 2.13 4.58
C ILE A 144 17.82 3.32 5.53
N GLN A 145 17.70 3.03 6.82
CA GLN A 145 17.73 4.01 7.90
C GLN A 145 18.69 3.51 8.98
N ASP A 146 19.56 4.39 9.47
CA ASP A 146 20.58 4.06 10.48
C ASP A 146 21.45 2.84 10.10
N GLY A 147 21.75 2.70 8.80
CA GLY A 147 22.54 1.61 8.23
C GLY A 147 21.81 0.27 8.11
N GLN A 148 20.51 0.20 8.39
CA GLN A 148 19.70 -1.01 8.33
C GLN A 148 18.55 -0.87 7.33
N ALA A 149 18.23 -1.97 6.64
CA ALA A 149 17.01 -2.05 5.84
C ALA A 149 15.79 -2.12 6.77
N VAL A 150 14.90 -1.13 6.67
CA VAL A 150 13.72 -1.00 7.55
C VAL A 150 12.40 -1.21 6.80
N LYS A 151 12.41 -1.09 5.48
CA LYS A 151 11.24 -1.31 4.62
C LYS A 151 11.68 -1.69 3.22
N THR A 152 10.89 -2.53 2.55
CA THR A 152 11.13 -2.91 1.15
C THR A 152 9.86 -2.70 0.32
N ILE A 153 10.03 -2.51 -0.98
CA ILE A 153 8.93 -2.35 -1.93
C ILE A 153 9.37 -2.78 -3.33
N ASP A 154 8.48 -3.44 -4.07
CA ASP A 154 8.69 -3.74 -5.49
C ASP A 154 9.05 -2.48 -6.28
N ALA A 155 10.01 -2.61 -7.20
CA ALA A 155 10.54 -1.46 -7.92
C ALA A 155 9.47 -0.71 -8.72
N ARG A 156 8.55 -1.43 -9.38
CA ARG A 156 7.49 -0.83 -10.19
C ARG A 156 6.49 -0.06 -9.33
N LEU A 157 6.21 -0.59 -8.14
CA LEU A 157 5.32 0.06 -7.18
C LEU A 157 5.92 1.36 -6.64
N LEU A 158 7.21 1.38 -6.34
CA LEU A 158 7.88 2.61 -5.90
C LEU A 158 7.96 3.65 -7.03
N GLU A 159 8.28 3.22 -8.25
CA GLU A 159 8.28 4.09 -9.44
C GLU A 159 6.93 4.74 -9.67
N LEU A 160 5.84 4.00 -9.48
CA LEU A 160 4.48 4.54 -9.55
C LEU A 160 4.26 5.64 -8.49
N LEU A 161 4.74 5.44 -7.26
CA LEU A 161 4.57 6.40 -6.17
C LEU A 161 5.31 7.73 -6.42
N VAL A 162 6.48 7.69 -7.07
CA VAL A 162 7.26 8.90 -7.38
C VAL A 162 6.95 9.51 -8.74
N ALA A 163 6.05 8.89 -9.52
CA ALA A 163 5.63 9.38 -10.82
C ALA A 163 4.93 10.75 -10.74
N PRO A 164 4.99 11.57 -11.81
CA PRO A 164 4.28 12.83 -11.86
C PRO A 164 2.78 12.68 -11.56
N GLY A 165 2.25 13.49 -10.65
CA GLY A 165 0.85 13.45 -10.21
C GLY A 165 0.54 12.48 -9.07
N SER A 166 1.44 11.54 -8.75
CA SER A 166 1.26 10.61 -7.62
C SER A 166 1.46 11.28 -6.26
N VAL A 167 2.30 12.33 -6.20
CA VAL A 167 2.60 13.08 -4.96
C VAL A 167 1.33 13.68 -4.33
N ASP A 168 0.42 14.21 -5.14
CA ASP A 168 -0.84 14.76 -4.62
C ASP A 168 -1.76 13.66 -4.08
N GLY A 169 -1.72 12.47 -4.70
CA GLY A 169 -2.38 11.27 -4.18
C GLY A 169 -1.82 10.85 -2.83
N ILE A 170 -0.48 10.82 -2.68
CA ILE A 170 0.19 10.53 -1.40
C ILE A 170 -0.17 11.58 -0.36
N ARG A 171 -0.17 12.86 -0.72
CA ARG A 171 -0.58 13.96 0.16
C ARG A 171 -2.01 13.77 0.66
N ALA A 172 -2.91 13.33 -0.22
CA ALA A 172 -4.28 13.03 0.13
C ALA A 172 -4.39 11.84 1.10
N VAL A 173 -3.56 10.80 0.96
CA VAL A 173 -3.50 9.65 1.89
C VAL A 173 -3.07 10.08 3.29
N VAL A 174 -2.07 10.96 3.41
CA VAL A 174 -1.56 11.41 4.72
C VAL A 174 -2.35 12.57 5.34
N ALA A 175 -3.32 13.15 4.64
CA ALA A 175 -3.99 14.39 5.02
C ALA A 175 -4.69 14.37 6.40
N ASN A 176 -5.09 13.20 6.90
CA ASN A 176 -5.68 13.08 8.24
C ASN A 176 -4.63 12.89 9.35
N LEU A 177 -3.42 12.45 9.01
CA LEU A 177 -2.32 12.26 9.97
C LEU A 177 -1.70 13.59 10.41
N LYS A 178 -1.93 14.69 9.68
CA LYS A 178 -1.50 16.04 10.10
C LYS A 178 -2.35 16.70 11.16
N GLN A 179 -3.50 16.11 11.51
CA GLN A 179 -4.40 16.71 12.48
C GLN A 179 -3.72 16.80 13.86
N PRO A 180 -3.90 17.91 14.60
CA PRO A 180 -3.32 18.06 15.93
C PRO A 180 -3.70 16.92 16.87
N GLY A 181 -2.73 16.46 17.67
CA GLY A 181 -2.92 15.36 18.62
C GLY A 181 -2.80 13.95 18.02
N VAL A 182 -2.97 13.79 16.70
CA VAL A 182 -2.81 12.46 16.06
C VAL A 182 -1.34 12.04 16.14
N ALA A 183 -1.12 10.90 16.80
CA ALA A 183 0.18 10.26 16.94
C ALA A 183 0.35 9.11 15.94
N TYR A 184 -0.72 8.39 15.61
CA TYR A 184 -0.69 7.33 14.60
C TYR A 184 -2.08 6.96 14.09
N ALA A 185 -2.13 6.29 12.95
CA ALA A 185 -3.30 5.56 12.48
C ALA A 185 -3.06 4.05 12.55
N THR A 186 -4.13 3.29 12.77
CA THR A 186 -4.14 1.84 12.51
C THR A 186 -5.04 1.58 11.32
N VAL A 187 -4.52 0.85 10.35
CA VAL A 187 -5.25 0.33 9.20
C VAL A 187 -5.49 -1.15 9.45
N ALA A 188 -6.75 -1.57 9.52
CA ALA A 188 -7.14 -2.94 9.80
C ALA A 188 -7.93 -3.52 8.61
N LYS A 189 -7.38 -4.56 7.96
CA LYS A 189 -8.06 -5.29 6.88
C LYS A 189 -8.83 -6.47 7.46
N ARG A 190 -10.10 -6.61 7.06
CA ARG A 190 -10.96 -7.73 7.38
C ARG A 190 -11.63 -8.26 6.11
N VAL A 191 -11.51 -9.56 5.90
CA VAL A 191 -12.27 -10.29 4.88
C VAL A 191 -13.42 -11.02 5.57
N PRO A 192 -14.70 -10.70 5.28
CA PRO A 192 -15.83 -11.40 5.88
C PRO A 192 -15.76 -12.92 5.64
N GLY A 193 -15.90 -13.70 6.70
CA GLY A 193 -15.77 -15.16 6.66
C GLY A 193 -14.37 -15.69 7.02
N LEU A 194 -13.35 -14.82 7.07
CA LEU A 194 -12.03 -15.15 7.60
C LEU A 194 -11.86 -14.60 9.02
N TYR A 195 -11.15 -15.34 9.88
CA TYR A 195 -10.84 -14.91 11.26
C TYR A 195 -9.62 -13.99 11.34
N TYR A 196 -8.80 -13.95 10.29
CA TYR A 196 -7.60 -13.14 10.25
C TYR A 196 -7.93 -11.65 10.06
N VAL A 197 -7.24 -10.79 10.81
CA VAL A 197 -7.28 -9.34 10.66
C VAL A 197 -5.85 -8.84 10.55
N SER A 198 -5.46 -8.39 9.36
CA SER A 198 -4.17 -7.72 9.15
C SER A 198 -4.23 -6.31 9.75
N ARG A 199 -3.15 -5.87 10.40
CA ARG A 199 -3.04 -4.53 10.97
C ARG A 199 -1.70 -3.91 10.62
N VAL A 200 -1.75 -2.68 10.12
CA VAL A 200 -0.58 -1.83 9.90
C VAL A 200 -0.74 -0.57 10.75
N GLN A 201 0.35 -0.15 11.38
CA GLN A 201 0.41 1.09 12.14
C GLN A 201 1.24 2.10 11.37
N VAL A 202 0.66 3.28 11.15
CA VAL A 202 1.32 4.39 10.46
C VAL A 202 1.53 5.52 11.46
N PRO A 203 2.79 5.82 11.85
CA PRO A 203 3.07 6.91 12.77
C PRO A 203 2.87 8.28 12.09
N ALA A 204 2.44 9.26 12.87
CA ALA A 204 2.40 10.66 12.48
C ALA A 204 3.56 11.40 13.16
N ASN A 205 4.51 11.88 12.36
CA ASN A 205 5.65 12.68 12.82
C ASN A 205 5.69 14.04 12.10
N GLU A 206 6.54 14.95 12.56
CA GLU A 206 6.63 16.32 12.04
C GLU A 206 6.86 16.37 10.52
N HIS A 207 7.79 15.57 9.99
CA HIS A 207 8.08 15.51 8.56
C HIS A 207 6.87 15.11 7.71
N LEU A 208 6.11 14.11 8.16
CA LEU A 208 4.88 13.72 7.50
C LEU A 208 3.85 14.86 7.52
N ARG A 209 3.75 15.61 8.63
CA ARG A 209 2.86 16.77 8.73
C ARG A 209 3.29 17.89 7.78
N ASP A 210 4.58 18.16 7.68
CA ASP A 210 5.14 19.17 6.76
C ASP A 210 4.83 18.82 5.32
N PHE A 211 5.05 17.57 4.93
CA PHE A 211 4.69 17.07 3.60
C PHE A 211 3.18 17.20 3.33
N ALA A 212 2.33 16.82 4.30
CA ALA A 212 0.88 16.96 4.23
C ALA A 212 0.39 18.43 4.15
N ASN A 213 1.25 19.39 4.50
CA ASN A 213 1.03 20.83 4.42
C ASN A 213 1.64 21.48 3.16
N GLY A 214 2.11 20.68 2.20
CA GLY A 214 2.65 21.17 0.93
C GLY A 214 4.17 21.11 0.83
N GLY A 215 4.86 20.57 1.84
CA GLY A 215 6.27 20.22 1.74
C GLY A 215 6.58 19.24 0.61
N SER A 216 7.85 19.17 0.22
CA SER A 216 8.35 18.24 -0.78
C SER A 216 8.39 16.81 -0.26
N LEU A 217 8.13 15.83 -1.13
CA LEU A 217 8.42 14.43 -0.83
C LEU A 217 9.96 14.25 -0.84
N PRO A 218 10.57 13.61 0.17
CA PRO A 218 12.03 13.43 0.22
C PRO A 218 12.59 12.54 -0.90
N PHE A 219 11.73 11.73 -1.52
CA PHE A 219 12.10 10.78 -2.56
C PHE A 219 11.52 11.23 -3.91
N SER A 220 12.35 11.18 -4.94
CA SER A 220 12.01 11.57 -6.32
C SER A 220 12.54 10.55 -7.32
N GLN A 221 12.16 10.69 -8.59
CA GLN A 221 12.70 9.86 -9.66
C GLN A 221 14.25 9.87 -9.70
N ALA A 222 14.87 11.01 -9.43
CA ALA A 222 16.33 11.13 -9.38
C ALA A 222 16.95 10.27 -8.26
N CYS A 223 16.24 10.08 -7.14
CA CYS A 223 16.69 9.20 -6.06
C CYS A 223 16.71 7.74 -6.51
N LEU A 224 15.70 7.31 -7.26
CA LEU A 224 15.60 5.96 -7.80
C LEU A 224 16.70 5.71 -8.84
N ASP A 225 16.95 6.68 -9.72
CA ASP A 225 17.99 6.62 -10.74
C ASP A 225 19.40 6.52 -10.11
N ALA A 226 19.65 7.28 -9.04
CA ALA A 226 20.89 7.22 -8.28
C ALA A 226 21.09 5.84 -7.61
N ALA A 227 20.05 5.30 -6.98
CA ALA A 227 20.10 3.98 -6.34
C ALA A 227 20.39 2.86 -7.36
N ARG A 228 19.78 2.94 -8.55
CA ARG A 228 20.09 2.01 -9.65
C ARG A 228 21.53 2.14 -10.13
N ALA A 229 21.99 3.37 -10.38
CA ALA A 229 23.36 3.62 -10.83
C ALA A 229 24.41 3.08 -9.84
N GLN A 230 24.15 3.24 -8.53
CA GLN A 230 25.00 2.68 -7.48
C GLN A 230 25.07 1.15 -7.56
N ALA A 231 23.92 0.47 -7.68
CA ALA A 231 23.88 -0.99 -7.79
C ALA A 231 24.64 -1.50 -9.03
N LEU A 232 24.54 -0.82 -10.18
CA LEU A 232 25.33 -1.17 -11.38
C LEU A 232 26.84 -1.00 -11.16
N SER A 233 27.26 0.06 -10.45
CA SER A 233 28.66 0.31 -10.13
C SER A 233 29.24 -0.78 -9.22
N GLU A 234 28.49 -1.21 -8.20
CA GLU A 234 28.90 -2.27 -7.26
C GLU A 234 29.05 -3.62 -7.98
N GLN A 235 28.13 -3.99 -8.87
CA GLN A 235 28.24 -5.20 -9.70
C GLN A 235 29.45 -5.18 -10.65
N THR A 236 29.79 -4.00 -11.18
CA THR A 236 30.95 -3.82 -12.07
C THR A 236 32.27 -3.89 -11.29
N ALA A 237 32.28 -3.40 -10.05
CA ALA A 237 33.43 -3.51 -9.15
C ALA A 237 33.70 -4.96 -8.71
N ASP A 238 32.65 -5.74 -8.39
CA ASP A 238 32.80 -7.15 -8.01
C ASP A 238 33.25 -8.05 -9.18
N SER A 239 32.78 -7.76 -10.39
CA SER A 239 33.23 -8.50 -11.58
C SER A 239 34.68 -8.17 -11.98
N SER A 240 35.14 -6.93 -11.74
CA SER A 240 36.54 -6.55 -11.98
C SER A 240 37.51 -7.05 -10.89
N SER A 241 37.05 -7.21 -9.64
CA SER A 241 37.85 -7.81 -8.57
C SER A 241 38.03 -9.33 -8.73
N SER A 242 37.00 -10.06 -9.21
CA SER A 242 37.13 -11.50 -9.48
C SER A 242 38.10 -11.81 -10.62
N ARG A 243 38.14 -10.98 -11.68
CA ARG A 243 39.11 -11.12 -12.78
C ARG A 243 40.56 -10.84 -12.39
N ALA A 244 40.79 -10.09 -11.31
CA ALA A 244 42.14 -9.82 -10.80
C ALA A 244 42.71 -11.00 -9.99
N TYR A 245 41.87 -11.94 -9.56
CA TYR A 245 42.29 -13.09 -8.74
C TYR A 245 42.63 -14.34 -9.57
N ASP A 246 42.03 -14.52 -10.76
CA ASP A 246 42.35 -15.62 -11.69
C ASP A 246 43.67 -15.43 -12.48
N GLY A 247 44.37 -14.31 -12.29
CA GLY A 247 45.61 -13.97 -13.00
C GLY A 247 46.92 -14.29 -12.27
N ARG A 248 46.88 -14.99 -11.12
CA ARG A 248 48.09 -15.31 -10.33
C ARG A 248 48.23 -16.80 -9.99
N GLU A 249 48.06 -17.70 -10.95
CA GLU A 249 48.69 -19.02 -10.89
C GLU A 249 49.07 -19.46 -12.31
N GLN A 250 50.29 -19.11 -12.71
CA GLN A 250 51.17 -19.89 -13.61
C GLN A 250 52.47 -19.12 -13.80
N ASP A 251 53.39 -19.32 -12.86
CA ASP A 251 54.85 -19.30 -13.07
C ASP A 251 55.44 -20.47 -12.28
#